data_AF-A0A2Y9TZ70-F1
#
_entry.id   AF-A0A2Y9TZ70-F1
#
_cell.length_a   1.000
_cell.length_b   1.000
_cell.length_c   1.000
_cell.angle_alpha   90.00
_cell.angle_beta   90.00
_cell.angle_gamma   90.00
#
_symmetry.space_group_name_H-M   'P 1'
#
loop_
_entity.id
_entity.type
_entity.pdbx_description
1 polymer ?
#
loop_
_entity_poly.entity_id
_entity_poly.type
_entity_poly.pdbx_seq_one_letter_code
_entity_poly.pdbx_strand_id
1 'polypeptide(L)' 'MRTYTSTQARANISEVLDAATHGEPVEITRRDGSSAVVISKAEFEAYQNAKLDAEFDAIMQRHGHTVEALTNR' A
#
# COMPACT_ATOMS: atom_id res chain seq x y z
N MET A 1 6.88 -8.76 10.58
CA MET A 1 7.41 -7.51 10.02
C MET A 1 8.74 -7.23 10.70
N ARG A 2 9.84 -7.21 9.94
CA ARG A 2 11.17 -6.85 10.46
C ARG A 2 11.32 -5.33 10.45
N THR A 3 12.13 -4.79 11.34
CA THR A 3 12.39 -3.36 11.41
C THR A 3 13.89 -3.08 11.33
N TYR A 4 14.28 -2.20 10.41
CA TYR A 4 15.66 -1.73 10.25
C TYR A 4 15.70 -0.23 10.50
N THR A 5 16.81 0.26 11.06
CA THR A 5 17.12 1.69 10.90
C THR A 5 17.52 1.98 9.45
N SER A 6 17.41 3.24 9.01
CA SER A 6 17.87 3.66 7.67
C SER A 6 19.31 3.26 7.35
N THR A 7 20.21 3.22 8.34
CA THR A 7 21.60 2.79 8.15
C THR A 7 21.69 1.28 7.93
N GLN A 8 20.99 0.49 8.74
CA GLN A 8 21.00 -0.98 8.60
C GLN A 8 20.33 -1.42 7.29
N ALA A 9 19.24 -0.76 6.89
CA ALA A 9 18.56 -1.06 5.62
C ALA A 9 19.46 -0.80 4.41
N ARG A 10 20.26 0.28 4.43
CA ARG A 10 21.24 0.57 3.37
C ARG A 10 22.38 -0.44 3.32
N ALA A 11 22.87 -0.88 4.48
CA ALA A 11 23.94 -1.88 4.55
C ALA A 11 23.48 -3.27 4.09
N ASN A 12 22.18 -3.59 4.23
CA ASN A 12 21.60 -4.90 3.96
C ASN A 12 20.50 -4.83 2.90
N ILE A 13 20.66 -3.99 1.86
CA ILE A 13 19.56 -3.69 0.93
C ILE A 13 19.06 -4.92 0.17
N SER A 14 19.94 -5.86 -0.18
CA SER A 14 19.55 -7.11 -0.84
C SER A 14 18.63 -7.94 0.05
N GLU A 15 18.95 -8.09 1.33
CA GLU A 15 18.10 -8.82 2.29
C GLU A 15 16.73 -8.15 2.46
N VAL A 16 16.70 -6.82 2.52
CA VAL A 16 15.45 -6.06 2.63
C VAL A 16 14.56 -6.30 1.41
N LEU A 17 15.13 -6.27 0.20
CA LEU A 17 14.39 -6.53 -1.04
C LEU A 17 13.97 -8.00 -1.17
N ASP A 18 14.83 -8.94 -0.78
CA ASP A 18 14.50 -10.37 -0.79
C ASP A 18 13.34 -10.64 0.18
N ALA A 19 13.39 -10.15 1.40
CA ALA A 19 12.29 -10.28 2.36
C ALA A 19 10.98 -9.71 1.79
N ALA A 20 11.02 -8.48 1.26
CA ALA A 20 9.84 -7.84 0.69
C ALA A 20 9.26 -8.59 -0.52
N THR A 21 10.10 -9.13 -1.40
CA THR A 21 9.64 -9.90 -2.58
C THR A 21 9.14 -11.29 -2.24
N HIS A 22 9.54 -11.85 -1.09
CA HIS A 22 8.99 -13.10 -0.55
C HIS A 22 7.74 -12.88 0.34
N GLY A 23 7.16 -11.67 0.33
CA GLY A 23 5.95 -11.35 1.06
C GLY A 23 6.16 -11.09 2.56
N GLU A 24 7.39 -10.78 2.99
CA GLU A 24 7.68 -10.32 4.34
C GLU A 24 7.87 -8.80 4.34
N PRO A 25 6.89 -8.02 4.86
CA PRO A 25 7.03 -6.57 4.98
C PRO A 25 8.20 -6.19 5.88
N VAL A 26 8.96 -5.18 5.45
CA VAL A 26 10.09 -4.62 6.19
C VAL A 26 9.83 -3.14 6.48
N GLU A 27 9.80 -2.78 7.76
CA GLU A 27 9.74 -1.39 8.20
C GLU A 27 11.15 -0.79 8.29
N ILE A 28 11.31 0.44 7.82
CA ILE A 28 12.54 1.22 7.92
C ILE A 28 12.25 2.46 8.74
N THR A 29 12.89 2.60 9.90
CA THR A 29 12.79 3.78 10.75
C THR A 29 13.95 4.75 10.50
N ARG A 30 13.64 6.04 10.48
CA ARG A 30 14.60 7.14 10.38
C ARG A 30 14.87 7.73 11.78
N ARG A 31 15.97 8.46 11.91
CA ARG A 31 16.36 9.09 13.18
C ARG A 31 15.35 10.15 13.65
N ASP A 32 14.63 10.77 12.72
CA ASP A 32 13.56 11.73 13.00
C ASP A 32 12.26 11.08 13.54
N GLY A 33 12.25 9.75 13.67
CA GLY A 33 11.10 8.98 14.15
C GLY A 33 10.09 8.61 13.06
N SER A 34 10.26 9.10 11.82
CA SER A 34 9.43 8.67 10.70
C SER A 34 9.79 7.24 10.27
N SER A 35 8.80 6.50 9.74
CA SER A 35 9.02 5.17 9.17
C SER A 35 8.39 5.02 7.79
N ALA A 36 8.94 4.09 7.01
CA ALA A 36 8.41 3.65 5.72
C ALA A 36 8.42 2.12 5.68
N VAL A 37 7.54 1.52 4.88
CA VAL A 37 7.47 0.06 4.73
C VAL A 37 7.84 -0.33 3.30
N VAL A 38 8.68 -1.35 3.17
CA VAL A 38 9.03 -1.99 1.90
C VAL A 38 8.25 -3.31 1.82
N ILE A 39 7.49 -3.46 0.74
CA ILE A 39 6.71 -4.65 0.37
C ILE A 39 6.92 -4.94 -1.11
N SER A 40 6.43 -6.09 -1.59
CA SER A 40 6.42 -6.35 -3.02
C SER A 40 5.54 -5.33 -3.75
N LYS A 41 5.87 -5.07 -5.02
CA LYS A 41 5.04 -4.23 -5.89
C LYS A 41 3.61 -4.77 -6.00
N ALA A 42 3.45 -6.09 -6.11
CA ALA A 42 2.16 -6.74 -6.23
C ALA A 42 1.26 -6.49 -5.01
N GLU A 43 1.81 -6.59 -3.79
CA GLU A 43 1.07 -6.27 -2.57
C GLU A 43 0.71 -4.79 -2.49
N PHE A 44 1.61 -3.89 -2.90
CA PHE A 44 1.33 -2.46 -2.94
C PHE A 44 0.17 -2.14 -3.90
N GLU A 45 0.19 -2.70 -5.11
CA GLU A 45 -0.87 -2.50 -6.10
C GLU A 45 -2.21 -3.12 -5.64
N ALA A 46 -2.19 -4.32 -5.05
CA ALA A 46 -3.39 -4.93 -4.49
C ALA A 46 -4.03 -4.07 -3.39
N TYR A 47 -3.21 -3.52 -2.48
CA TYR A 47 -3.70 -2.61 -1.45
C TYR A 47 -4.27 -1.31 -2.02
N GLN A 48 -3.60 -0.71 -3.02
CA GLN A 48 -4.09 0.50 -3.68
C GLN A 48 -5.43 0.25 -4.38
N ASN A 49 -5.54 -0.85 -5.12
CA ASN A 49 -6.78 -1.20 -5.82
C ASN A 49 -7.92 -1.45 -4.83
N ALA A 50 -7.68 -2.23 -3.77
CA ALA A 50 -8.70 -2.47 -2.73
C ALA A 50 -9.16 -1.17 -2.04
N LYS A 51 -8.25 -0.21 -1.85
CA LYS A 51 -8.60 1.10 -1.30
C LYS A 51 -9.46 1.91 -2.29
N LEU A 52 -9.09 1.93 -3.57
CA LEU A 52 -9.86 2.62 -4.61
C LEU A 52 -11.25 2.02 -4.79
N ASP A 53 -11.36 0.69 -4.77
CA ASP A 53 -12.63 -0.03 -4.86
C ASP A 53 -13.55 0.34 -3.68
N ALA A 54 -13.02 0.37 -2.45
CA ALA A 54 -13.78 0.77 -1.28
C ALA A 54 -14.25 2.24 -1.33
N GLU A 55 -13.40 3.14 -1.85
CA GLU A 55 -13.76 4.54 -2.07
C GLU A 55 -14.85 4.67 -3.15
N PHE A 56 -14.75 3.89 -4.22
CA PHE A 56 -15.73 3.87 -5.29
C PHE A 56 -17.08 3.31 -4.83
N ASP A 57 -17.08 2.21 -4.07
CA ASP A 57 -18.27 1.64 -3.47
C ASP A 57 -18.98 2.64 -2.55
N ALA A 58 -18.24 3.40 -1.74
CA ALA A 58 -18.81 4.44 -0.90
C ALA A 58 -19.48 5.57 -1.71
N ILE A 59 -18.89 5.95 -2.85
CA ILE A 59 -19.47 6.94 -3.77
C ILE A 59 -20.74 6.38 -4.42
N MET A 60 -20.70 5.14 -4.91
CA MET A 60 -21.84 4.50 -5.57
C MET A 60 -22.99 4.21 -4.61
N GLN A 61 -22.71 3.90 -3.35
CA GLN A 61 -23.77 3.80 -2.32
C GLN A 61 -24.48 5.14 -2.12
N ARG A 62 -23.76 6.26 -2.16
CA ARG A 62 -24.35 7.59 -1.96
C ARG A 62 -25.06 8.12 -3.20
N HIS A 63 -24.49 7.89 -4.38
CA HIS A 63 -24.88 8.57 -5.62
C HIS A 63 -25.33 7.62 -6.74
N GLY A 64 -25.38 6.31 -6.50
CA GLY A 64 -25.66 5.30 -7.53
C GLY A 64 -27.00 5.50 -8.22
N HIS A 65 -28.03 5.87 -7.47
CA HIS A 65 -29.35 6.19 -8.03
C HIS A 65 -29.33 7.37 -9.02
N THR A 66 -28.51 8.40 -8.75
CA THR A 66 -28.33 9.54 -9.67
C THR A 66 -27.54 9.14 -10.90
N VAL A 67 -26.51 8.31 -10.75
CA VAL A 67 -25.71 7.79 -11.87
C VAL A 67 -26.60 6.94 -12.79
N GLU A 68 -27.40 6.03 -12.22
CA GLU A 68 -28.34 5.18 -12.96
C GLU A 68 -29.38 6.00 -13.74
N ALA A 69 -29.92 7.05 -13.11
CA ALA A 69 -30.87 7.96 -13.76
C ALA A 69 -30.25 8.75 -14.92
N LEU A 70 -28.96 9.11 -14.84
CA LEU A 70 -28.24 9.77 -15.93
C LEU A 70 -27.89 8.82 -17.08
N THR A 71 -27.62 7.55 -16.79
CA THR A 71 -27.31 6.54 -17.82
C THR A 71 -28.52 6.18 -18.69
N ASN A 72 -29.73 6.24 -18.13
CA ASN A 72 -30.97 5.89 -18.83
C ASN A 72 -31.62 7.08 -19.59
N ARG A 73 -30.87 8.16 -19.80
CA ARG A 73 -31.32 9.38 -20.50
C ARG A 73 -30.73 9.45 -21.91
#